data_AF-A0A0Q6ZJP4-F1
#
_entry.id   AF-A0A0Q6ZJP4-F1
#
_cell.length_a   1.000
_cell.length_b   1.000
_cell.length_c   1.000
_cell.angle_alpha   90.00
_cell.angle_beta   90.00
_cell.angle_gamma   90.00
#
_symmetry.space_group_name_H-M   'P 1'
#
loop_
_entity.id
_entity.type
_entity.pdbx_description
1 polymer ?
#
loop_
_entity_poly.entity_id
_entity_poly.type
_entity_poly.pdbx_seq_one_letter_code
_entity_poly.pdbx_strand_id
1 'polypeptide(L)'
;MTLPQLEMPISGSSSGAPSEHLIEDLGNGVGRLGVELADVLGNVHDVAERVSHQSAQCGHLQRTTETMVSANRDIDAAARAVQTAASSAVSEISESRTVVTSAVEHIAELVRAVSRIEERLSSVSTVLAQVGNVSGTIEGIAKQTNLLALNATIEAARAGSAGRGFAVVANEVKSLAEATRLATLQIGNTVRDLDAQIGSLIDVSVSATRQAKDAGEGADRIQGVIARVHEGISAVGQDINAIAAAAAANLGHCDAAINELGALVKGVDASSGDLQRADERVEGLLGLSESLIEAIATSGVETSDTPLIRAVVDTAKKISDAFEDAIQRGEITADRLFDENYREIPGTNPPQYMTDYVEFTDRILPPIQDPVQSMDSRIVFCVAWTKGGYLPTHNPNYRHPQGKDPIWNATNCRNRRLFDDRAVLRVGANTKPFFLQTYRRDMGGGVFVLLNDLSAPIFVRGRHWGSFRMGFRQK
;
A
#
# COMPACT_ATOMS: atom_id res chain seq x y z
N MET A 1 8.49 88.73 -17.23
CA MET A 1 8.12 87.32 -16.96
C MET A 1 9.21 86.72 -16.09
N THR A 2 9.42 87.19 -14.85
CA THR A 2 8.66 86.85 -13.62
C THR A 2 8.46 85.34 -13.44
N LEU A 3 9.47 84.72 -12.81
CA LEU A 3 9.41 83.40 -12.16
C LEU A 3 8.40 83.45 -10.99
N PRO A 4 7.59 82.41 -10.76
CA PRO A 4 6.75 82.33 -9.57
C PRO A 4 7.60 81.92 -8.35
N GLN A 5 7.49 82.70 -7.27
CA GLN A 5 7.92 82.31 -5.93
C GLN A 5 7.10 81.10 -5.48
N LEU A 6 7.76 79.96 -5.25
CA LEU A 6 7.21 78.90 -4.40
C LEU A 6 7.35 79.36 -2.95
N GLU A 7 6.23 79.74 -2.34
CA GLU A 7 6.10 79.80 -0.89
C GLU A 7 6.22 78.38 -0.33
N MET A 8 7.27 78.14 0.45
CA MET A 8 7.30 76.97 1.35
C MET A 8 6.32 77.21 2.49
N PRO A 9 5.45 76.25 2.85
CA PRO A 9 4.80 76.28 4.14
C PRO A 9 5.86 75.97 5.20
N ILE A 10 6.11 76.94 6.07
CA ILE A 10 6.85 76.79 7.32
C ILE A 10 6.05 75.78 8.16
N SER A 11 6.46 74.51 8.13
CA SER A 11 6.01 73.53 9.11
C SER A 11 6.69 73.84 10.44
N GLY A 12 5.88 73.95 11.49
CA GLY A 12 6.33 74.30 12.83
C GLY A 12 7.42 73.36 13.33
N SER A 13 8.49 73.96 13.81
CA SER A 13 9.58 73.31 14.53
C SER A 13 9.06 72.54 15.75
N SER A 14 9.23 71.22 15.77
CA SER A 14 9.26 70.46 17.03
C SER A 14 10.61 70.71 17.70
N SER A 15 10.60 71.50 18.76
CA SER A 15 11.77 71.80 19.59
C SER A 15 12.05 70.65 20.57
N GLY A 16 12.57 69.52 20.07
CA GLY A 16 13.08 68.43 20.90
C GLY A 16 14.61 68.47 21.01
N ALA A 17 15.16 68.08 22.15
CA ALA A 17 16.62 67.91 22.30
C ALA A 17 17.11 66.75 21.40
N PRO A 18 18.37 66.75 20.90
CA PRO A 18 18.91 65.65 20.07
C PRO A 18 18.78 64.24 20.70
N SER A 19 18.73 64.17 22.02
CA SER A 19 18.49 62.95 22.79
C SER A 19 17.07 62.41 22.68
N GLU A 20 16.07 63.28 22.52
CA GLU A 20 14.66 62.88 22.40
C GLU A 20 14.38 62.25 21.03
N HIS A 21 14.94 62.81 19.96
CA HIS A 21 14.89 62.21 18.62
C HIS A 21 15.56 60.82 18.57
N LEU A 22 16.70 60.65 19.24
CA LEU A 22 17.37 59.34 19.30
C LEU A 22 16.52 58.30 20.03
N ILE A 23 15.80 58.69 21.08
CA ILE A 23 14.93 57.79 21.86
C ILE A 23 13.66 57.45 21.08
N GLU A 24 13.11 58.38 20.31
CA GLU A 24 12.00 58.13 19.39
C GLU A 24 12.39 57.13 18.29
N ASP A 25 13.53 57.33 17.63
CA ASP A 25 14.07 56.41 16.62
C ASP A 25 14.35 55.02 17.21
N LEU A 26 14.87 54.97 18.45
CA LEU A 26 15.09 53.71 19.16
C LEU A 26 13.77 52.99 19.45
N GLY A 27 12.73 53.70 19.89
CA GLY A 27 11.40 53.14 20.14
C GLY A 27 10.78 52.53 18.89
N ASN A 28 10.82 53.26 17.78
CA ASN A 28 10.35 52.77 16.47
C ASN A 28 11.17 51.56 16.00
N GLY A 29 12.50 51.60 16.16
CA GLY A 29 13.40 50.51 15.79
C GLY A 29 13.16 49.23 16.59
N VAL A 30 12.99 49.34 17.91
CA VAL A 30 12.70 48.19 18.79
C VAL A 30 11.31 47.61 18.52
N GLY A 31 10.30 48.46 18.27
CA GLY A 31 8.96 48.00 17.89
C GLY A 31 8.96 47.22 16.56
N ARG A 32 9.69 47.68 15.54
CA ARG A 32 9.91 46.93 14.30
C ARG A 32 10.64 45.61 14.54
N LEU A 33 11.66 45.61 15.41
CA LEU A 33 12.38 44.38 15.77
C LEU A 33 11.44 43.36 16.43
N GLY A 34 10.52 43.79 17.29
CA GLY A 34 9.49 42.91 17.88
C GLY A 34 8.61 42.22 16.84
N VAL A 35 8.21 42.95 15.78
CA VAL A 35 7.42 42.40 14.65
C VAL A 35 8.20 41.33 13.90
N GLU A 36 9.43 41.62 13.51
CA GLU A 36 10.27 40.67 12.77
C GLU A 36 10.56 39.41 13.60
N LEU A 37 10.83 39.56 14.91
CA LEU A 37 11.08 38.42 15.78
C LEU A 37 9.83 37.53 15.97
N ALA A 38 8.64 38.13 16.06
CA ALA A 38 7.39 37.38 16.18
C ALA A 38 7.09 36.58 14.88
N ASP A 39 7.43 37.13 13.72
CA ASP A 39 7.31 36.42 12.44
C ASP A 39 8.30 35.26 12.34
N VAL A 40 9.57 35.50 12.72
CA VAL A 40 10.61 34.45 12.78
C VAL A 40 10.19 33.32 13.72
N LEU A 41 9.63 33.63 14.89
CA LEU A 41 9.12 32.62 15.83
C LEU A 41 8.01 31.76 15.19
N GLY A 42 7.07 32.39 14.48
CA GLY A 42 6.04 31.68 13.72
C GLY A 42 6.63 30.72 12.69
N ASN A 43 7.62 31.19 11.92
CA ASN A 43 8.30 30.36 10.93
C ASN A 43 9.08 29.20 11.58
N VAL A 44 9.69 29.40 12.75
CA VAL A 44 10.37 28.33 13.51
C VAL A 44 9.39 27.24 13.92
N HIS A 45 8.22 27.60 14.44
CA HIS A 45 7.16 26.64 14.77
C HIS A 45 6.67 25.87 13.54
N ASP A 46 6.41 26.57 12.44
CA ASP A 46 5.93 25.95 11.19
C ASP A 46 6.98 24.94 10.65
N VAL A 47 8.28 25.24 10.78
CA VAL A 47 9.35 24.30 10.42
C VAL A 47 9.45 23.15 11.42
N ALA A 48 9.29 23.39 12.73
CA ALA A 48 9.32 22.35 13.76
C ALA A 48 8.20 21.31 13.56
N GLU A 49 6.99 21.75 13.21
CA GLU A 49 5.88 20.86 12.89
C GLU A 49 6.21 19.97 11.68
N ARG A 50 6.77 20.55 10.62
CA ARG A 50 7.20 19.81 9.42
C ARG A 50 8.29 18.78 9.73
N VAL A 51 9.26 19.13 10.59
CA VAL A 51 10.32 18.22 11.03
C VAL A 51 9.75 17.05 11.85
N SER A 52 8.77 17.32 12.72
CA SER A 52 8.07 16.26 13.48
C SER A 52 7.33 15.29 12.56
N HIS A 53 6.62 15.82 11.56
CA HIS A 53 5.97 14.99 10.53
C HIS A 53 6.97 14.14 9.75
N GLN A 54 8.12 14.72 9.37
CA GLN A 54 9.19 14.00 8.69
C GLN A 54 9.73 12.86 9.56
N SER A 55 9.92 13.07 10.87
CA SER A 55 10.35 12.00 11.82
C SER A 55 9.39 10.80 11.80
N ALA A 56 8.08 11.07 11.88
CA ALA A 56 7.06 10.02 11.83
C ALA A 56 7.10 9.24 10.50
N GLN A 57 7.30 9.93 9.37
CA GLN A 57 7.44 9.31 8.06
C GLN A 57 8.68 8.40 7.99
N CYS A 58 9.81 8.82 8.55
CA CYS A 58 11.02 8.00 8.60
C CYS A 58 10.82 6.72 9.41
N GLY A 59 10.19 6.83 10.59
CA GLY A 59 9.86 5.65 11.41
C GLY A 59 8.85 4.72 10.75
N HIS A 60 7.97 5.23 9.87
CA HIS A 60 7.12 4.39 9.04
C HIS A 60 7.91 3.68 7.93
N LEU A 61 8.77 4.41 7.21
CA LEU A 61 9.63 3.84 6.16
C LEU A 61 10.55 2.74 6.71
N GLN A 62 11.13 2.93 7.89
CA GLN A 62 12.00 1.92 8.51
C GLN A 62 11.26 0.60 8.75
N ARG A 63 10.05 0.64 9.34
CA ARG A 63 9.22 -0.57 9.57
C ARG A 63 8.80 -1.25 8.26
N THR A 64 8.49 -0.46 7.24
CA THR A 64 8.17 -0.98 5.90
C THR A 64 9.37 -1.70 5.30
N THR A 65 10.57 -1.13 5.42
CA THR A 65 11.81 -1.77 4.93
C THR A 65 12.13 -3.05 5.72
N GLU A 66 11.94 -3.08 7.04
CA GLU A 66 12.09 -4.30 7.85
C GLU A 66 11.12 -5.41 7.42
N THR A 67 9.88 -5.05 7.09
CA THR A 67 8.89 -5.98 6.54
C THR A 67 9.33 -6.53 5.18
N MET A 68 9.90 -5.67 4.32
CA MET A 68 10.44 -6.07 3.01
C MET A 68 11.64 -7.01 3.14
N VAL A 69 12.50 -6.83 4.14
CA VAL A 69 13.58 -7.78 4.47
C VAL A 69 13.02 -9.15 4.82
N SER A 70 12.00 -9.22 5.67
CA SER A 70 11.36 -10.50 6.02
C SER A 70 10.76 -11.19 4.80
N ALA A 71 10.00 -10.44 3.98
CA ALA A 71 9.38 -10.99 2.78
C ALA A 71 10.41 -11.54 1.78
N ASN A 72 11.54 -10.85 1.58
CA ASN A 72 12.60 -11.35 0.70
C ASN A 72 13.29 -12.60 1.25
N ARG A 73 13.41 -12.75 2.57
CA ARG A 73 13.91 -14.00 3.19
C ARG A 73 12.96 -15.17 2.97
N ASP A 74 11.66 -14.92 3.07
CA ASP A 74 10.64 -15.94 2.78
C ASP A 74 10.68 -16.36 1.30
N ILE A 75 10.90 -15.41 0.39
CA ILE A 75 11.11 -15.67 -1.04
C ILE A 75 12.36 -16.54 -1.26
N ASP A 76 13.50 -16.24 -0.63
CA ASP A 76 14.72 -17.06 -0.73
C ASP A 76 14.48 -18.50 -0.24
N ALA A 77 13.78 -18.66 0.89
CA ALA A 77 13.45 -19.98 1.42
C ALA A 77 12.52 -20.77 0.48
N ALA A 78 11.49 -20.11 -0.06
CA ALA A 78 10.60 -20.71 -1.05
C ALA A 78 11.34 -21.08 -2.34
N ALA A 79 12.25 -20.22 -2.80
CA ALA A 79 13.07 -20.49 -3.98
C ALA A 79 13.95 -21.73 -3.82
N ARG A 80 14.59 -21.89 -2.64
CA ARG A 80 15.36 -23.11 -2.32
C ARG A 80 14.49 -24.36 -2.31
N ALA A 81 13.29 -24.30 -1.72
CA ALA A 81 12.37 -25.43 -1.69
C ALA A 81 11.94 -25.86 -3.10
N VAL A 82 11.60 -24.90 -3.97
CA VAL A 82 11.27 -25.15 -5.37
C VAL A 82 12.48 -25.71 -6.13
N GLN A 83 13.69 -25.21 -5.89
CA GLN A 83 14.92 -25.74 -6.50
C GLN A 83 15.18 -27.21 -6.13
N THR A 84 14.95 -27.57 -4.87
CA THR A 84 15.02 -28.98 -4.42
C THR A 84 13.96 -29.82 -5.12
N ALA A 85 12.70 -29.38 -5.14
CA ALA A 85 11.63 -30.10 -5.83
C ALA A 85 11.90 -30.29 -7.33
N ALA A 86 12.42 -29.25 -8.00
CA ALA A 86 12.81 -29.32 -9.41
C ALA A 86 13.93 -30.35 -9.62
N SER A 87 14.94 -30.40 -8.75
CA SER A 87 16.02 -31.39 -8.85
C SER A 87 15.52 -32.82 -8.67
N SER A 88 14.60 -33.06 -7.73
CA SER A 88 13.94 -34.36 -7.55
C SER A 88 13.14 -34.76 -8.78
N ALA A 89 12.36 -33.84 -9.34
CA ALA A 89 11.56 -34.09 -10.53
C ALA A 89 12.43 -34.41 -11.77
N VAL A 90 13.58 -33.74 -11.94
CA VAL A 90 14.56 -34.08 -12.98
C VAL A 90 15.05 -35.52 -12.83
N SER A 91 15.34 -35.96 -11.60
CA SER A 91 15.76 -37.34 -11.33
C SER A 91 14.69 -38.35 -11.70
N GLU A 92 13.44 -38.14 -11.25
CA GLU A 92 12.30 -39.03 -11.54
C GLU A 92 12.01 -39.12 -13.05
N ILE A 93 12.16 -38.01 -13.77
CA ILE A 93 11.99 -37.97 -15.22
C ILE A 93 13.10 -38.73 -15.95
N SER A 94 14.34 -38.65 -15.47
CA SER A 94 15.46 -39.42 -16.02
C SER A 94 15.22 -40.93 -15.86
N GLU A 95 14.72 -41.35 -14.70
CA GLU A 95 14.33 -42.74 -14.45
C GLU A 95 13.16 -43.15 -15.36
N SER A 96 12.10 -42.34 -15.43
CA SER A 96 10.95 -42.57 -16.30
C SER A 96 11.36 -42.71 -17.77
N ARG A 97 12.29 -41.89 -18.24
CA ARG A 97 12.84 -41.97 -19.60
C ARG A 97 13.55 -43.30 -19.84
N THR A 98 14.29 -43.79 -18.87
CA THR A 98 14.99 -45.08 -18.94
C THR A 98 13.99 -46.23 -19.05
N VAL A 99 12.95 -46.22 -18.22
CA VAL A 99 11.88 -47.23 -18.24
C VAL A 99 11.15 -47.24 -19.58
N VAL A 100 10.79 -46.08 -20.12
CA VAL A 100 10.08 -45.98 -21.40
C VAL A 100 10.97 -46.42 -22.56
N THR A 101 12.25 -46.05 -22.55
CA THR A 101 13.21 -46.51 -23.58
C THR A 101 13.30 -48.04 -23.59
N SER A 102 13.41 -48.67 -22.42
CA SER A 102 13.40 -50.13 -22.32
C SER A 102 12.07 -50.75 -22.79
N ALA A 103 10.94 -50.11 -22.52
CA ALA A 103 9.65 -50.58 -23.02
C ALA A 103 9.57 -50.55 -24.55
N VAL A 104 10.09 -49.50 -25.21
CA VAL A 104 10.18 -49.42 -26.67
C VAL A 104 11.04 -50.56 -27.23
N GLU A 105 12.18 -50.84 -26.61
CA GLU A 105 13.06 -51.96 -27.01
C GLU A 105 12.36 -53.31 -26.90
N HIS A 106 11.68 -53.59 -25.78
CA HIS A 106 10.92 -54.83 -25.58
C HIS A 106 9.76 -54.98 -26.58
N ILE A 107 9.07 -53.88 -26.92
CA ILE A 107 8.02 -53.89 -27.94
C ILE A 107 8.61 -54.22 -29.32
N ALA A 108 9.74 -53.63 -29.67
CA ALA A 108 10.42 -53.94 -30.93
C ALA A 108 10.90 -55.40 -30.99
N GLU A 109 11.31 -55.98 -29.86
CA GLU A 109 11.60 -57.42 -29.75
C GLU A 109 10.35 -58.29 -29.91
N LEU A 110 9.23 -57.89 -29.29
CA LEU A 110 7.95 -58.59 -29.42
C LEU A 110 7.47 -58.62 -30.87
N VAL A 111 7.50 -57.48 -31.58
CA VAL A 111 7.15 -57.42 -33.01
C VAL A 111 8.01 -58.40 -33.81
N ARG A 112 9.33 -58.39 -33.60
CA ARG A 112 10.24 -59.34 -34.27
C ARG A 112 9.94 -60.80 -33.92
N ALA A 113 9.53 -61.09 -32.69
CA ALA A 113 9.17 -62.44 -32.27
C ALA A 113 7.88 -62.92 -32.93
N VAL A 114 6.86 -62.08 -33.01
CA VAL A 114 5.58 -62.43 -33.67
C VAL A 114 5.77 -62.62 -35.17
N SER A 115 6.55 -61.77 -35.85
CA SER A 115 6.87 -61.97 -37.28
C SER A 115 7.56 -63.31 -37.56
N ARG A 116 8.47 -63.76 -36.67
CA ARG A 116 9.08 -65.10 -36.79
C ARG A 116 8.07 -66.24 -36.59
N ILE A 117 7.04 -66.03 -35.76
CA ILE A 117 5.96 -67.01 -35.57
C ILE A 117 5.11 -67.09 -36.84
N GLU A 118 4.74 -65.95 -37.43
CA GLU A 118 4.00 -65.87 -38.69
C GLU A 118 4.73 -66.61 -39.83
N GLU A 119 6.03 -66.38 -39.99
CA GLU A 119 6.86 -67.09 -40.98
C GLU A 119 6.85 -68.62 -40.77
N ARG A 120 6.96 -69.07 -39.52
CA ARG A 120 6.94 -70.50 -39.18
C ARG A 120 5.56 -71.10 -39.44
N LEU A 121 4.48 -70.42 -39.08
CA LEU A 121 3.11 -70.89 -39.32
C LEU A 121 2.82 -71.01 -40.82
N SER A 122 3.28 -70.05 -41.63
CA SER A 122 3.18 -70.09 -43.10
C SER A 122 3.91 -71.30 -43.70
N SER A 123 5.12 -71.60 -43.18
CA SER A 123 5.87 -72.79 -43.56
C SER A 123 5.12 -74.09 -43.20
N VAL A 124 4.54 -74.18 -41.99
CA VAL A 124 3.76 -75.36 -41.58
C VAL A 124 2.51 -75.52 -42.44
N SER A 125 1.79 -74.45 -42.77
CA SER A 125 0.63 -74.51 -43.70
C SER A 125 1.04 -75.06 -45.07
N THR A 126 2.20 -74.62 -45.60
CA THR A 126 2.75 -75.15 -46.87
C THR A 126 3.03 -76.65 -46.79
N VAL A 127 3.63 -77.12 -45.69
CA VAL A 127 3.90 -78.56 -45.46
C VAL A 127 2.60 -79.35 -45.35
N LEU A 128 1.59 -78.85 -44.63
CA LEU A 128 0.29 -79.50 -44.53
C LEU A 128 -0.42 -79.62 -45.88
N ALA A 129 -0.36 -78.58 -46.72
CA ALA A 129 -0.88 -78.64 -48.07
C ALA A 129 -0.21 -79.74 -48.91
N GLN A 130 1.11 -79.90 -48.76
CA GLN A 130 1.85 -80.98 -49.41
C GLN A 130 1.43 -82.37 -48.89
N VAL A 131 1.25 -82.53 -47.57
CA VAL A 131 0.74 -83.77 -46.96
C VAL A 131 -0.67 -84.09 -47.46
N GLY A 132 -1.54 -83.08 -47.58
CA GLY A 132 -2.88 -83.22 -48.15
C GLY A 132 -2.86 -83.74 -49.59
N ASN A 133 -1.98 -83.17 -50.44
CA ASN A 133 -1.80 -83.63 -51.82
C ASN A 133 -1.30 -85.08 -51.91
N VAL A 134 -0.32 -85.45 -51.08
CA VAL A 134 0.19 -86.83 -51.03
C VAL A 134 -0.90 -87.79 -50.57
N SER A 135 -1.66 -87.43 -49.52
CA SER A 135 -2.77 -88.23 -49.00
C SER A 135 -3.86 -88.46 -50.06
N GLY A 136 -4.25 -87.41 -50.81
CA GLY A 136 -5.20 -87.52 -51.91
C GLY A 136 -4.69 -88.38 -53.07
N THR A 137 -3.38 -88.35 -53.35
CA THR A 137 -2.74 -89.23 -54.34
C THR A 137 -2.83 -90.70 -53.90
N ILE A 138 -2.53 -90.99 -52.62
CA ILE A 138 -2.63 -92.35 -52.06
C ILE A 138 -4.08 -92.83 -52.06
N GLU A 139 -5.05 -91.97 -51.77
CA GLU A 139 -6.48 -92.30 -51.88
C GLU A 139 -6.84 -92.71 -53.32
N GLY A 140 -6.33 -91.97 -54.31
CA GLY A 140 -6.48 -92.28 -55.73
C GLY A 140 -5.88 -93.65 -56.10
N ILE A 141 -4.68 -93.94 -55.63
CA ILE A 141 -4.02 -95.26 -55.81
C ILE A 141 -4.86 -96.36 -55.15
N ALA A 142 -5.27 -96.19 -53.90
CA ALA A 142 -6.09 -97.15 -53.17
C ALA A 142 -7.41 -97.44 -53.90
N LYS A 143 -8.06 -96.41 -54.47
CA LYS A 143 -9.26 -96.57 -55.30
C LYS A 143 -8.99 -97.38 -56.57
N GLN A 144 -7.87 -97.14 -57.26
CA GLN A 144 -7.47 -97.91 -58.42
C GLN A 144 -7.13 -99.36 -58.06
N THR A 145 -6.39 -99.59 -56.96
CA THR A 145 -6.06 -100.92 -56.45
C THR A 145 -7.31 -101.70 -56.06
N ASN A 146 -8.29 -101.05 -55.42
CA ASN A 146 -9.58 -101.65 -55.09
C ASN A 146 -10.36 -102.07 -56.35
N LEU A 147 -10.35 -101.25 -57.41
CA LEU A 147 -10.95 -101.60 -58.70
C LEU A 147 -10.22 -102.75 -59.41
N LEU A 148 -8.89 -102.76 -59.39
CA LEU A 148 -8.08 -103.86 -59.93
C LEU A 148 -8.34 -105.17 -59.18
N ALA A 149 -8.39 -105.11 -57.85
CA ALA A 149 -8.69 -106.25 -56.98
C ALA A 149 -10.12 -106.76 -57.21
N LEU A 150 -11.09 -105.86 -57.42
CA LEU A 150 -12.46 -106.23 -57.79
C LEU A 150 -12.50 -106.96 -59.14
N ASN A 151 -11.82 -106.44 -60.16
CA ASN A 151 -11.71 -107.09 -61.47
C ASN A 151 -11.04 -108.47 -61.37
N ALA A 152 -9.97 -108.58 -60.57
CA ALA A 152 -9.29 -109.85 -60.31
C ALA A 152 -10.20 -110.85 -59.57
N THR A 153 -11.02 -110.38 -58.63
CA THR A 153 -12.01 -111.21 -57.91
C THR A 153 -13.08 -111.75 -58.87
N ILE A 154 -13.56 -110.91 -59.80
CA ILE A 154 -14.52 -111.32 -60.84
C ILE A 154 -13.92 -112.39 -61.76
N GLU A 155 -12.69 -112.19 -62.25
CA GLU A 155 -12.05 -113.14 -63.16
C GLU A 155 -11.66 -114.45 -62.45
N ALA A 156 -11.25 -114.37 -61.17
CA ALA A 156 -11.03 -115.55 -60.34
C ALA A 156 -12.31 -116.37 -60.10
N ALA A 157 -13.47 -115.71 -59.94
CA ALA A 157 -14.76 -116.38 -59.88
C ALA A 157 -15.13 -117.03 -61.24
N ARG A 158 -14.77 -116.38 -62.35
CA ARG A 158 -15.00 -116.87 -63.72
C ARG A 158 -14.19 -118.12 -64.06
N ALA A 159 -12.98 -118.25 -63.50
CA ALA A 159 -12.11 -119.43 -63.62
C ALA A 159 -12.54 -120.65 -62.77
N GLY A 160 -13.63 -120.54 -61.99
CA GLY A 160 -14.22 -121.65 -61.24
C GLY A 160 -13.27 -122.26 -60.20
N SER A 161 -13.10 -123.59 -60.22
CA SER A 161 -12.32 -124.32 -59.19
C SER A 161 -10.81 -124.00 -59.21
N ALA A 162 -10.27 -123.61 -60.37
CA ALA A 162 -8.86 -123.23 -60.57
C ALA A 162 -8.53 -121.81 -60.06
N GLY A 163 -9.54 -120.94 -59.92
CA GLY A 163 -9.37 -119.54 -59.49
C GLY A 163 -9.47 -119.30 -57.97
N ARG A 164 -9.81 -120.31 -57.16
CA ARG A 164 -10.06 -120.13 -55.70
C ARG A 164 -8.91 -119.49 -54.93
N GLY A 165 -7.66 -119.88 -55.20
CA GLY A 165 -6.49 -119.27 -54.55
C GLY A 165 -6.32 -117.79 -54.91
N PHE A 166 -6.56 -117.44 -56.17
CA PHE A 166 -6.53 -116.05 -56.65
C PHE A 166 -7.67 -115.21 -56.06
N ALA A 167 -8.87 -115.79 -55.87
CA ALA A 167 -10.00 -115.10 -55.27
C ALA A 167 -9.74 -114.67 -53.81
N VAL A 168 -9.01 -115.50 -53.04
CA VAL A 168 -8.62 -115.15 -51.66
C VAL A 168 -7.66 -113.97 -51.65
N VAL A 169 -6.61 -114.01 -52.48
CA VAL A 169 -5.64 -112.91 -52.59
C VAL A 169 -6.30 -111.63 -53.08
N ALA A 170 -7.18 -111.72 -54.08
CA ALA A 170 -7.88 -110.55 -54.62
C ALA A 170 -8.81 -109.90 -53.57
N ASN A 171 -9.52 -110.68 -52.75
CA ASN A 171 -10.31 -110.16 -51.63
C ASN A 171 -9.45 -109.50 -50.55
N GLU A 172 -8.28 -110.06 -50.24
CA GLU A 172 -7.35 -109.46 -49.27
C GLU A 172 -6.80 -108.12 -49.77
N VAL A 173 -6.38 -108.05 -51.04
CA VAL A 173 -5.93 -106.81 -51.68
C VAL A 173 -7.05 -105.77 -51.71
N LYS A 174 -8.30 -106.19 -51.96
CA LYS A 174 -9.49 -105.32 -51.92
C LYS A 174 -9.71 -104.74 -50.52
N SER A 175 -9.63 -105.57 -49.49
CA SER A 175 -9.77 -105.15 -48.09
C SER A 175 -8.67 -104.17 -47.69
N LEU A 176 -7.42 -104.45 -48.05
CA LEU A 176 -6.27 -103.59 -47.78
C LEU A 176 -6.38 -102.24 -48.50
N ALA A 177 -6.86 -102.24 -49.75
CA ALA A 177 -7.10 -101.01 -50.50
C ALA A 177 -8.21 -100.15 -49.87
N GLU A 178 -9.30 -100.76 -49.39
CA GLU A 178 -10.36 -100.02 -48.69
C GLU A 178 -9.90 -99.49 -47.33
N ALA A 179 -9.15 -100.27 -46.57
CA ALA A 179 -8.54 -99.81 -45.32
C ALA A 179 -7.56 -98.64 -45.56
N THR A 180 -6.77 -98.70 -46.63
CA THR A 180 -5.87 -97.62 -47.04
C THR A 180 -6.67 -96.36 -47.39
N ARG A 181 -7.78 -96.49 -48.13
CA ARG A 181 -8.67 -95.38 -48.49
C ARG A 181 -9.28 -94.70 -47.26
N LEU A 182 -9.75 -95.49 -46.28
CA LEU A 182 -10.29 -94.97 -45.03
C LEU A 182 -9.22 -94.24 -44.22
N ALA A 183 -8.00 -94.79 -44.15
CA ALA A 183 -6.88 -94.14 -43.49
C ALA A 183 -6.50 -92.80 -44.15
N THR A 184 -6.46 -92.74 -45.49
CA THR A 184 -6.18 -91.49 -46.22
C THR A 184 -7.28 -90.45 -46.02
N LEU A 185 -8.55 -90.85 -45.96
CA LEU A 185 -9.64 -89.92 -45.64
C LEU A 185 -9.49 -89.34 -44.23
N GLN A 186 -9.10 -90.15 -43.25
CA GLN A 186 -8.88 -89.69 -41.88
C GLN A 186 -7.68 -88.72 -41.80
N ILE A 187 -6.60 -88.99 -42.55
CA ILE A 187 -5.48 -88.07 -42.72
C ILE A 187 -5.97 -86.76 -43.34
N GLY A 188 -6.76 -86.81 -44.43
CA GLY A 188 -7.29 -85.63 -45.11
C GLY A 188 -8.22 -84.77 -44.24
N ASN A 189 -9.00 -85.39 -43.34
CA ASN A 189 -9.77 -84.66 -42.33
C ASN A 189 -8.83 -83.97 -41.32
N THR A 190 -7.85 -84.70 -40.78
CA THR A 190 -6.89 -84.16 -39.80
C THR A 190 -6.07 -83.00 -40.38
N VAL A 191 -5.65 -83.10 -41.65
CA VAL A 191 -4.93 -82.02 -42.35
C VAL A 191 -5.80 -80.77 -42.50
N ARG A 192 -7.09 -80.93 -42.83
CA ARG A 192 -8.02 -79.78 -42.90
C ARG A 192 -8.24 -79.12 -41.54
N ASP A 193 -8.39 -79.91 -40.48
CA ASP A 193 -8.56 -79.37 -39.13
C ASP A 193 -7.31 -78.62 -38.66
N LEU A 194 -6.11 -79.14 -38.98
CA LEU A 194 -4.85 -78.47 -38.68
C LEU A 194 -4.66 -77.20 -39.51
N ASP A 195 -5.04 -77.21 -40.79
CA ASP A 195 -4.96 -76.02 -41.66
C ASP A 195 -5.87 -74.89 -41.14
N ALA A 196 -7.10 -75.23 -40.73
CA ALA A 196 -8.01 -74.26 -40.11
C ALA A 196 -7.46 -73.68 -38.80
N GLN A 197 -6.84 -74.51 -37.95
CA GLN A 197 -6.18 -74.05 -36.72
C GLN A 197 -5.00 -73.12 -37.01
N ILE A 198 -4.18 -73.43 -38.02
CA ILE A 198 -3.07 -72.57 -38.43
C ILE A 198 -3.58 -71.24 -38.98
N GLY A 199 -4.64 -71.26 -39.80
CA GLY A 199 -5.30 -70.03 -40.28
C GLY A 199 -5.72 -69.13 -39.11
N SER A 200 -6.36 -69.70 -38.09
CA SER A 200 -6.72 -68.95 -36.88
C SER A 200 -5.51 -68.40 -36.12
N LEU A 201 -4.41 -69.16 -36.02
CA LEU A 201 -3.18 -68.70 -35.36
C LEU A 201 -2.48 -67.57 -36.14
N ILE A 202 -2.57 -67.58 -37.47
CA ILE A 202 -2.08 -66.49 -38.32
C ILE A 202 -2.91 -65.21 -38.04
N ASP A 203 -4.24 -65.30 -37.99
CA ASP A 203 -5.10 -64.16 -37.68
C ASP A 203 -4.79 -63.55 -36.30
N VAL A 204 -4.59 -64.42 -35.29
CA VAL A 204 -4.18 -63.98 -33.95
C VAL A 204 -2.81 -63.29 -33.98
N SER A 205 -1.85 -63.83 -34.74
CA SER A 205 -0.51 -63.25 -34.87
C SER A 205 -0.55 -61.86 -35.53
N VAL A 206 -1.34 -61.71 -36.60
CA VAL A 206 -1.54 -60.40 -37.27
C VAL A 206 -2.15 -59.39 -36.30
N SER A 207 -3.13 -59.79 -35.49
CA SER A 207 -3.71 -58.92 -34.48
C SER A 207 -2.70 -58.55 -33.38
N ALA A 208 -1.87 -59.50 -32.94
CA ALA A 208 -0.84 -59.26 -31.93
C ALA A 208 0.24 -58.31 -32.44
N THR A 209 0.67 -58.46 -33.71
CA THR A 209 1.62 -57.54 -34.36
C THR A 209 1.07 -56.12 -34.41
N ARG A 210 -0.22 -55.95 -34.75
CA ARG A 210 -0.88 -54.63 -34.74
C ARG A 210 -0.90 -54.02 -33.35
N GLN A 211 -1.32 -54.77 -32.33
CA GLN A 211 -1.35 -54.30 -30.95
C GLN A 211 0.04 -53.91 -30.43
N ALA A 212 1.07 -54.69 -30.77
CA ALA A 212 2.45 -54.36 -30.40
C ALA A 212 2.93 -53.08 -31.08
N LYS A 213 2.58 -52.87 -32.36
CA LYS A 213 2.90 -51.61 -33.06
C LYS A 213 2.19 -50.40 -32.44
N ASP A 214 0.90 -50.52 -32.13
CA ASP A 214 0.13 -49.46 -31.48
C ASP A 214 0.70 -49.12 -30.09
N ALA A 215 1.16 -50.15 -29.34
CA ALA A 215 1.85 -49.95 -28.07
C ALA A 215 3.18 -49.21 -28.25
N GLY A 216 3.94 -49.51 -29.31
CA GLY A 216 5.19 -48.82 -29.66
C GLY A 216 4.96 -47.34 -29.96
N GLU A 217 3.97 -47.01 -30.79
CA GLU A 217 3.56 -45.62 -31.07
C GLU A 217 3.06 -44.90 -29.80
N GLY A 218 2.42 -45.63 -28.88
CA GLY A 218 2.08 -45.15 -27.55
C GLY A 218 3.31 -44.77 -26.72
N ALA A 219 4.30 -45.65 -26.67
CA ALA A 219 5.55 -45.44 -25.93
C ALA A 219 6.38 -44.26 -26.50
N ASP A 220 6.47 -44.13 -27.82
CA ASP A 220 7.12 -42.98 -28.47
C ASP A 220 6.46 -41.65 -28.11
N ARG A 221 5.12 -41.61 -28.06
CA ARG A 221 4.38 -40.42 -27.62
C ARG A 221 4.68 -40.08 -26.16
N ILE A 222 4.77 -41.08 -25.28
CA ILE A 222 5.14 -40.89 -23.87
C ILE A 222 6.56 -40.32 -23.78
N GLN A 223 7.52 -40.83 -24.57
CA GLN A 223 8.87 -40.29 -24.61
C GLN A 223 8.90 -38.80 -25.01
N GLY A 224 8.07 -38.41 -25.97
CA GLY A 224 7.89 -37.00 -26.34
C GLY A 224 7.28 -36.14 -25.22
N VAL A 225 6.35 -36.68 -24.43
CA VAL A 225 5.81 -36.00 -23.24
C VAL A 225 6.90 -35.81 -22.19
N ILE A 226 7.65 -36.87 -21.88
CA ILE A 226 8.76 -36.83 -20.91
C ILE A 226 9.78 -35.76 -21.29
N ALA A 227 10.15 -35.65 -22.56
CA ALA A 227 11.06 -34.62 -23.04
C ALA A 227 10.54 -33.19 -22.78
N ARG A 228 9.25 -32.92 -23.09
CA ARG A 228 8.65 -31.61 -22.82
C ARG A 228 8.55 -31.30 -21.33
N VAL A 229 8.25 -32.29 -20.49
CA VAL A 229 8.21 -32.11 -19.03
C VAL A 229 9.60 -31.79 -18.50
N HIS A 230 10.65 -32.45 -19.02
CA HIS A 230 12.04 -32.16 -18.66
C HIS A 230 12.45 -30.71 -19.00
N GLU A 231 12.10 -30.25 -20.22
CA GLU A 231 12.31 -28.86 -20.63
C GLU A 231 11.56 -27.88 -19.72
N GLY A 232 10.30 -28.17 -19.40
CA GLY A 232 9.49 -27.36 -18.51
C GLY A 232 10.09 -27.22 -17.11
N ILE A 233 10.57 -28.31 -16.52
CA ILE A 233 11.21 -28.26 -15.19
C ILE A 233 12.56 -27.54 -15.25
N SER A 234 13.31 -27.69 -16.34
CA SER A 234 14.56 -26.97 -16.53
C SER A 234 14.32 -25.45 -16.60
N ALA A 235 13.26 -25.02 -17.29
CA ALA A 235 12.84 -23.62 -17.32
C ALA A 235 12.43 -23.12 -15.93
N VAL A 236 11.64 -23.89 -15.18
CA VAL A 236 11.30 -23.58 -13.77
C VAL A 236 12.57 -23.42 -12.91
N GLY A 237 13.57 -24.26 -13.12
CA GLY A 237 14.87 -24.15 -12.47
C GLY A 237 15.64 -22.87 -12.83
N GLN A 238 15.52 -22.36 -14.05
CA GLN A 238 16.13 -21.08 -14.43
C GLN A 238 15.37 -19.90 -13.80
N ASP A 239 14.05 -19.92 -13.87
CA ASP A 239 13.18 -18.88 -13.31
C ASP A 239 13.39 -18.75 -11.80
N ILE A 240 13.50 -19.87 -11.07
CA ILE A 240 13.68 -19.84 -9.62
C ILE A 240 15.05 -19.27 -9.21
N ASN A 241 16.09 -19.52 -10.02
CA ASN A 241 17.41 -18.91 -9.80
C ASN A 241 17.37 -17.39 -10.04
N ALA A 242 16.63 -16.94 -11.05
CA ALA A 242 16.43 -15.50 -11.29
C ALA A 242 15.66 -14.83 -10.14
N ILE A 243 14.62 -15.50 -9.62
CA ILE A 243 13.85 -15.02 -8.45
C ILE A 243 14.74 -14.93 -7.21
N ALA A 244 15.56 -15.96 -6.93
CA ALA A 244 16.48 -15.95 -5.80
C ALA A 244 17.51 -14.82 -5.90
N ALA A 245 18.06 -14.59 -7.09
CA ALA A 245 18.99 -13.49 -7.34
C ALA A 245 18.33 -12.11 -7.13
N ALA A 246 17.09 -11.94 -7.59
CA ALA A 246 16.33 -10.71 -7.39
C ALA A 246 16.02 -10.46 -5.91
N ALA A 247 15.64 -11.51 -5.16
CA ALA A 247 15.41 -11.42 -3.72
C ALA A 247 16.68 -11.01 -2.96
N ALA A 248 17.84 -11.59 -3.33
CA ALA A 248 19.13 -11.22 -2.75
C ALA A 248 19.52 -9.76 -3.07
N ALA A 249 19.30 -9.31 -4.31
CA ALA A 249 19.54 -7.91 -4.67
C ALA A 249 18.63 -6.95 -3.88
N ASN A 250 17.35 -7.29 -3.72
CA ASN A 250 16.42 -6.51 -2.92
C ASN A 250 16.83 -6.43 -1.44
N LEU A 251 17.38 -7.50 -0.86
CA LEU A 251 17.94 -7.45 0.49
C LEU A 251 19.09 -6.44 0.58
N GLY A 252 19.99 -6.41 -0.41
CA GLY A 252 21.04 -5.40 -0.49
C GLY A 252 20.51 -3.97 -0.57
N HIS A 253 19.43 -3.74 -1.34
CA HIS A 253 18.75 -2.44 -1.38
C HIS A 253 18.08 -2.07 -0.05
N CYS A 254 17.49 -3.05 0.65
CA CYS A 254 16.91 -2.83 1.97
C CYS A 254 17.97 -2.39 2.98
N ASP A 255 19.13 -3.04 2.98
CA ASP A 255 20.23 -2.70 3.89
C ASP A 255 20.75 -1.27 3.62
N ALA A 256 20.87 -0.89 2.35
CA ALA A 256 21.21 0.49 1.97
C ALA A 256 20.16 1.49 2.46
N ALA A 257 18.87 1.20 2.23
CA ALA A 257 17.76 2.05 2.66
C ALA A 257 17.70 2.20 4.19
N ILE A 258 17.94 1.13 4.96
CA ILE A 258 17.99 1.20 6.42
C ILE A 258 19.12 2.12 6.89
N ASN A 259 20.30 2.04 6.27
CA ASN A 259 21.42 2.90 6.61
C ASN A 259 21.14 4.37 6.27
N GLU A 260 20.57 4.65 5.11
CA GLU A 260 20.18 6.01 4.69
C GLU A 260 19.08 6.59 5.61
N LEU A 261 18.05 5.80 5.93
CA LEU A 261 17.01 6.20 6.88
C LEU A 261 17.59 6.47 8.27
N GLY A 262 18.54 5.65 8.73
CA GLY A 262 19.24 5.87 10.00
C GLY A 262 20.02 7.19 10.03
N ALA A 263 20.67 7.57 8.92
CA ALA A 263 21.32 8.87 8.79
C ALA A 263 20.31 10.02 8.79
N LEU A 264 19.17 9.84 8.10
CA LEU A 264 18.14 10.84 7.99
C LEU A 264 17.39 11.07 9.32
N VAL A 265 17.12 10.02 10.09
CA VAL A 265 16.57 10.14 11.46
C VAL A 265 17.51 10.97 12.35
N LYS A 266 18.82 10.69 12.33
CA LYS A 266 19.80 11.50 13.08
C LYS A 266 19.79 12.98 12.65
N GLY A 267 19.64 13.24 11.35
CA GLY A 267 19.53 14.61 10.82
C GLY A 267 18.25 15.33 11.27
N VAL A 268 17.13 14.61 11.31
CA VAL A 268 15.84 15.10 11.80
C VAL A 268 15.90 15.41 13.30
N ASP A 269 16.50 14.52 14.10
CA ASP A 269 16.69 14.75 15.54
C ASP A 269 17.59 15.96 15.81
N ALA A 270 18.69 16.11 15.06
CA ALA A 270 19.55 17.28 15.15
C ALA A 270 18.81 18.57 14.78
N SER A 271 18.02 18.55 13.69
CA SER A 271 17.22 19.70 13.25
C SER A 271 16.16 20.10 14.28
N SER A 272 15.51 19.12 14.92
CA SER A 272 14.58 19.35 16.02
C SER A 272 15.27 20.08 17.18
N GLY A 273 16.47 19.63 17.59
CA GLY A 273 17.25 20.28 18.63
C GLY A 273 17.80 21.67 18.24
N ASP A 274 18.08 21.91 16.96
CA ASP A 274 18.43 23.25 16.46
C ASP A 274 17.23 24.20 16.49
N LEU A 275 16.04 23.73 16.11
CA LEU A 275 14.80 24.52 16.12
C LEU A 275 14.37 24.87 17.53
N GLN A 276 14.47 23.95 18.48
CA GLN A 276 14.20 24.24 19.89
C GLN A 276 15.12 25.34 20.43
N ARG A 277 16.42 25.31 20.08
CA ARG A 277 17.35 26.37 20.46
C ARG A 277 17.08 27.69 19.75
N ALA A 278 16.61 27.65 18.50
CA ALA A 278 16.20 28.85 17.77
C ALA A 278 14.97 29.49 18.41
N ASP A 279 13.98 28.67 18.77
CA ASP A 279 12.77 29.08 19.50
C ASP A 279 13.12 29.81 20.81
N GLU A 280 13.88 29.15 21.70
CA GLU A 280 14.34 29.74 22.98
C GLU A 280 15.09 31.07 22.80
N ARG A 281 15.92 31.18 21.74
CA ARG A 281 16.66 32.41 21.44
C ARG A 281 15.75 33.52 20.95
N VAL A 282 14.82 33.23 20.05
CA VAL A 282 13.87 34.23 19.52
C VAL A 282 12.93 34.69 20.61
N GLU A 283 12.47 33.78 21.48
CA GLU A 283 11.71 34.15 22.68
C GLU A 283 12.49 35.08 23.61
N GLY A 284 13.78 34.79 23.85
CA GLY A 284 14.65 35.67 24.63
C GLY A 284 14.80 37.06 24.01
N LEU A 285 14.96 37.14 22.68
CA LEU A 285 15.05 38.41 21.95
C LEU A 285 13.73 39.19 22.00
N LEU A 286 12.57 38.52 21.92
CA LEU A 286 11.26 39.15 22.10
C LEU A 286 11.13 39.75 23.50
N GLY A 287 11.49 39.01 24.54
CA GLY A 287 11.47 39.52 25.91
C GLY A 287 12.40 40.72 26.13
N LEU A 288 13.57 40.73 25.48
CA LEU A 288 14.49 41.87 25.48
C LEU A 288 13.88 43.09 24.76
N SER A 289 13.26 42.87 23.60
CA SER A 289 12.56 43.93 22.85
C SER A 289 11.45 44.57 23.69
N GLU A 290 10.60 43.76 24.32
CA GLU A 290 9.54 44.22 25.22
C GLU A 290 10.10 45.03 26.40
N SER A 291 11.19 44.56 27.01
CA SER A 291 11.85 45.25 28.12
C SER A 291 12.46 46.60 27.72
N LEU A 292 13.00 46.69 26.49
CA LEU A 292 13.53 47.95 25.95
C LEU A 292 12.41 48.95 25.68
N ILE A 293 11.26 48.50 25.15
CA ILE A 293 10.12 49.40 24.94
C ILE A 293 9.57 49.90 26.29
N GLU A 294 9.50 49.04 27.30
CA GLU A 294 9.14 49.43 28.67
C GLU A 294 10.11 50.48 29.23
N ALA A 295 11.42 50.29 29.05
CA ALA A 295 12.44 51.25 29.48
C ALA A 295 12.32 52.61 28.74
N ILE A 296 12.03 52.59 27.44
CA ILE A 296 11.81 53.81 26.65
C ILE A 296 10.56 54.54 27.12
N ALA A 297 9.45 53.83 27.29
CA ALA A 297 8.19 54.42 27.73
C ALA A 297 8.25 54.97 29.17
N THR A 298 9.12 54.42 30.02
CA THR A 298 9.35 54.93 31.39
C THR A 298 10.42 56.02 31.47
N SER A 299 11.18 56.28 30.40
CA SER A 299 12.23 57.31 30.35
C SER A 299 11.69 58.75 30.36
N GLY A 300 10.39 58.92 30.15
CA GLY A 300 9.72 60.23 30.14
C GLY A 300 9.76 60.96 28.79
N VAL A 301 10.34 60.35 27.74
CA VAL A 301 10.33 60.90 26.37
C VAL A 301 9.04 60.50 25.65
N GLU A 302 8.43 61.45 24.95
CA GLU A 302 7.28 61.18 24.06
C GLU A 302 7.76 60.40 22.83
N THR A 303 7.18 59.22 22.60
CA THR A 303 7.37 58.44 21.37
C THR A 303 6.08 58.43 20.56
N SER A 304 6.17 57.91 19.34
CA SER A 304 5.02 57.67 18.44
C SER A 304 3.92 56.79 19.07
N ASP A 305 4.27 55.97 20.06
CA ASP A 305 3.36 55.07 20.77
C ASP A 305 2.86 55.66 22.10
N THR A 306 3.49 56.71 22.65
CA THR A 306 3.05 57.35 23.91
C THR A 306 1.58 57.79 23.92
N PRO A 307 1.02 58.39 22.84
CA PRO A 307 -0.42 58.69 22.78
C PRO A 307 -1.31 57.45 22.89
N LEU A 308 -0.87 56.32 22.31
CA LEU A 308 -1.59 55.05 22.39
C LEU A 308 -1.49 54.46 23.80
N ILE A 309 -0.30 54.51 24.43
CA ILE A 309 -0.08 54.07 25.82
C ILE A 309 -1.03 54.80 26.76
N ARG A 310 -1.10 56.13 26.66
CA ARG A 310 -2.04 56.95 27.45
C ARG A 310 -3.49 56.56 27.20
N ALA A 311 -3.89 56.43 25.93
CA ALA A 311 -5.25 56.05 25.58
C ALA A 311 -5.64 54.68 26.18
N VAL A 312 -4.73 53.71 26.18
CA VAL A 312 -4.97 52.38 26.77
C VAL A 312 -5.09 52.46 28.29
N VAL A 313 -4.17 53.13 28.97
CA VAL A 313 -4.21 53.29 30.44
C VAL A 313 -5.47 54.04 30.88
N ASP A 314 -5.80 55.14 30.21
CA ASP A 314 -6.99 55.94 30.52
C ASP A 314 -8.28 55.17 30.27
N THR A 315 -8.32 54.37 29.20
CA THR A 315 -9.50 53.54 28.89
C THR A 315 -9.66 52.40 29.88
N ALA A 316 -8.58 51.73 30.28
CA ALA A 316 -8.61 50.71 31.34
C ALA A 316 -9.14 51.29 32.65
N LYS A 317 -8.69 52.51 33.00
CA LYS A 317 -9.20 53.24 34.17
C LYS A 317 -10.68 53.57 34.04
N LYS A 318 -11.14 54.11 32.91
CA LYS A 318 -12.57 54.39 32.67
C LYS A 318 -13.44 53.13 32.78
N ILE A 319 -12.95 51.99 32.28
CA ILE A 319 -13.65 50.71 32.43
C ILE A 319 -13.70 50.28 33.90
N SER A 320 -12.58 50.40 34.62
CA SER A 320 -12.50 50.13 36.06
C SER A 320 -13.51 50.96 36.84
N ASP A 321 -13.50 52.28 36.63
CA ASP A 321 -14.43 53.22 37.27
C ASP A 321 -15.89 52.88 36.92
N ALA A 322 -16.20 52.61 35.64
CA ALA A 322 -17.56 52.24 35.21
C ALA A 322 -18.04 50.92 35.83
N PHE A 323 -17.15 49.95 36.03
CA PHE A 323 -17.48 48.69 36.69
C PHE A 323 -17.71 48.90 38.19
N GLU A 324 -16.88 49.70 38.87
CA GLU A 324 -17.07 50.04 40.29
C GLU A 324 -18.39 50.79 40.52
N ASP A 325 -18.67 51.78 39.69
CA ASP A 325 -19.91 52.56 39.68
C ASP A 325 -21.15 51.67 39.49
N ALA A 326 -21.10 50.74 38.54
CA ALA A 326 -22.20 49.81 38.28
C ALA A 326 -22.47 48.88 39.47
N ILE A 327 -21.41 48.43 40.16
CA ILE A 327 -21.56 47.66 41.40
C ILE A 327 -22.15 48.53 42.50
N GLN A 328 -21.74 49.79 42.62
CA GLN A 328 -22.29 50.72 43.62
C GLN A 328 -23.78 51.01 43.37
N ARG A 329 -24.19 51.11 42.11
CA ARG A 329 -25.61 51.29 41.71
C ARG A 329 -26.44 50.00 41.78
N GLY A 330 -25.82 48.86 42.08
CA GLY A 330 -26.50 47.56 42.17
C GLY A 330 -26.89 46.97 40.82
N GLU A 331 -26.31 47.44 39.72
CA GLU A 331 -26.57 46.90 38.36
C GLU A 331 -25.96 45.50 38.16
N ILE A 332 -24.86 45.20 38.84
CA ILE A 332 -24.21 43.88 38.88
C ILE A 332 -23.53 43.69 40.25
N THR A 333 -23.47 42.45 40.75
CA THR A 333 -22.70 42.15 41.97
C THR A 333 -21.24 41.86 41.62
N ALA A 334 -20.34 42.07 42.59
CA ALA A 334 -18.93 41.74 42.39
C ALA A 334 -18.74 40.24 42.03
N ASP A 335 -19.47 39.32 42.65
CA ASP A 335 -19.31 37.90 42.33
C ASP A 335 -19.76 37.57 40.90
N ARG A 336 -20.84 38.19 40.42
CA ARG A 336 -21.31 38.01 39.03
C ARG A 336 -20.38 38.63 38.00
N LEU A 337 -19.71 39.74 38.32
CA LEU A 337 -18.73 40.37 37.42
C LEU A 337 -17.47 39.50 37.24
N PHE A 338 -17.15 38.66 38.22
CA PHE A 338 -16.00 37.74 38.21
C PHE A 338 -16.40 36.29 37.94
N ASP A 339 -17.57 36.04 37.33
CA ASP A 339 -18.06 34.70 37.00
C ASP A 339 -17.19 34.02 35.92
N GLU A 340 -16.51 32.94 36.27
CA GLU A 340 -15.73 32.11 35.33
C GLU A 340 -16.50 30.87 34.86
N ASN A 341 -17.80 30.75 35.16
CA ASN A 341 -18.62 29.63 34.69
C ASN A 341 -19.06 29.84 33.24
N TYR A 342 -18.18 29.49 32.29
CA TYR A 342 -18.44 29.59 30.86
C TYR A 342 -19.50 28.58 30.40
N ARG A 343 -20.64 29.08 29.92
CA ARG A 343 -21.77 28.28 29.42
C ARG A 343 -21.81 28.36 27.91
N GLU A 344 -21.49 27.29 27.21
CA GLU A 344 -21.44 27.26 25.74
C GLU A 344 -22.78 27.66 25.12
N ILE A 345 -22.73 28.45 24.05
CA ILE A 345 -23.87 28.81 23.22
C ILE A 345 -24.04 27.72 22.15
N PRO A 346 -25.12 26.92 22.20
CA PRO A 346 -25.28 25.78 21.30
C PRO A 346 -25.28 26.18 19.82
N GLY A 347 -24.59 25.40 18.98
CA GLY A 347 -24.58 25.59 17.53
C GLY A 347 -23.61 26.66 17.03
N THR A 348 -22.74 27.19 17.88
CA THR A 348 -21.68 28.12 17.48
C THR A 348 -20.41 27.38 17.05
N ASN A 349 -19.75 27.86 16.00
CA ASN A 349 -18.47 27.35 15.50
C ASN A 349 -17.64 28.49 14.87
N PRO A 350 -16.53 28.93 15.51
CA PRO A 350 -15.97 28.43 16.77
C PRO A 350 -16.90 28.63 17.99
N PRO A 351 -16.76 27.82 19.06
CA PRO A 351 -17.62 27.90 20.25
C PRO A 351 -17.61 29.29 20.90
N GLN A 352 -18.80 29.83 21.18
CA GLN A 352 -19.02 31.02 22.01
C GLN A 352 -19.64 30.63 23.36
N TYR A 353 -19.43 31.44 24.39
CA TYR A 353 -19.84 31.17 25.76
C TYR A 353 -20.60 32.35 26.37
N MET A 354 -21.45 32.09 27.36
CA MET A 354 -22.08 33.09 28.20
C MET A 354 -21.54 32.99 29.62
N THR A 355 -21.42 34.14 30.28
CA THR A 355 -21.18 34.28 31.72
C THR A 355 -22.18 35.29 32.29
N ASP A 356 -22.24 35.40 33.61
CA ASP A 356 -23.20 36.28 34.29
C ASP A 356 -23.03 37.78 34.01
N TYR A 357 -21.89 38.19 33.47
CA TYR A 357 -21.59 39.58 33.14
C TYR A 357 -21.68 39.92 31.66
N VAL A 358 -21.95 38.97 30.75
CA VAL A 358 -21.90 39.24 29.30
C VAL A 358 -22.87 40.35 28.87
N GLU A 359 -24.12 40.29 29.35
CA GLU A 359 -25.11 41.33 29.03
C GLU A 359 -24.73 42.69 29.60
N PHE A 360 -24.09 42.69 30.78
CA PHE A 360 -23.56 43.90 31.40
C PHE A 360 -22.41 44.49 30.58
N THR A 361 -21.43 43.67 30.17
CA THR A 361 -20.29 44.11 29.37
C THR A 361 -20.72 44.53 27.96
N ASP A 362 -21.73 43.89 27.37
CA ASP A 362 -22.30 44.29 26.08
C ASP A 362 -22.94 45.69 26.14
N ARG A 363 -23.40 46.13 27.32
CA ARG A 363 -23.94 47.47 27.54
C ARG A 363 -22.86 48.51 27.87
N ILE A 364 -21.91 48.15 28.75
CA ILE A 364 -20.96 49.11 29.34
C ILE A 364 -19.69 49.29 28.51
N LEU A 365 -19.17 48.22 27.90
CA LEU A 365 -17.89 48.30 27.20
C LEU A 365 -17.96 49.10 25.89
N PRO A 366 -18.94 48.91 24.99
CA PRO A 366 -18.93 49.57 23.68
C PRO A 366 -18.84 51.10 23.74
N PRO A 367 -19.61 51.81 24.59
CA PRO A 367 -19.49 53.28 24.70
C PRO A 367 -18.10 53.77 25.14
N ILE A 368 -17.33 52.93 25.83
CA ILE A 368 -16.00 53.27 26.35
C ILE A 368 -14.90 52.85 25.37
N GLN A 369 -14.95 51.62 24.85
CA GLN A 369 -13.87 51.04 24.04
C GLN A 369 -13.96 51.34 22.54
N ASP A 370 -15.18 51.39 21.97
CA ASP A 370 -15.36 51.51 20.52
C ASP A 370 -14.83 52.86 19.98
N PRO A 371 -15.01 54.02 20.65
CA PRO A 371 -14.48 55.31 20.17
C PRO A 371 -12.95 55.35 20.08
N VAL A 372 -12.26 54.56 20.92
CA VAL A 372 -10.79 54.53 20.96
C VAL A 372 -10.21 54.02 19.64
N GLN A 373 -10.93 53.13 18.95
CA GLN A 373 -10.48 52.59 17.68
C GLN A 373 -10.30 53.67 16.60
N SER A 374 -11.09 54.74 16.66
CA SER A 374 -11.03 55.84 15.67
C SER A 374 -9.98 56.91 16.01
N MET A 375 -9.24 56.77 17.13
CA MET A 375 -8.26 57.77 17.55
C MET A 375 -7.00 57.80 16.67
N ASP A 376 -6.61 56.66 16.10
CA ASP A 376 -5.43 56.55 15.24
C ASP A 376 -5.68 55.47 14.18
N SER A 377 -5.36 55.75 12.92
CA SER A 377 -5.56 54.83 11.79
C SER A 377 -4.77 53.53 11.91
N ARG A 378 -3.76 53.48 12.78
CA ARG A 378 -3.00 52.27 13.12
C ARG A 378 -3.82 51.26 13.91
N ILE A 379 -4.85 51.69 14.64
CA ILE A 379 -5.58 50.84 15.58
C ILE A 379 -6.50 49.89 14.81
N VAL A 380 -6.29 48.59 15.02
CA VAL A 380 -7.05 47.51 14.39
C VAL A 380 -8.21 47.06 15.29
N PHE A 381 -7.99 47.00 16.60
CA PHE A 381 -9.03 46.66 17.56
C PHE A 381 -8.76 47.24 18.95
N CYS A 382 -9.83 47.43 19.71
CA CYS A 382 -9.83 47.81 21.13
C CYS A 382 -10.85 46.94 21.87
N VAL A 383 -10.42 46.21 22.90
CA VAL A 383 -11.28 45.24 23.61
C VAL A 383 -10.86 45.05 25.06
N ALA A 384 -11.82 44.80 25.95
CA ALA A 384 -11.53 44.34 27.31
C ALA A 384 -11.56 42.81 27.39
N TRP A 385 -10.51 42.23 27.96
CA TRP A 385 -10.35 40.79 28.19
C TRP A 385 -10.42 40.50 29.68
N THR A 386 -10.89 39.30 30.03
CA THR A 386 -10.72 38.78 31.39
C THR A 386 -9.41 38.04 31.53
N LYS A 387 -8.96 37.86 32.78
CA LYS A 387 -7.73 37.15 33.12
C LYS A 387 -7.63 35.73 32.53
N GLY A 388 -8.76 35.04 32.36
CA GLY A 388 -8.85 33.68 31.82
C GLY A 388 -8.80 33.58 30.29
N GLY A 389 -8.49 34.68 29.58
CA GLY A 389 -8.49 34.69 28.12
C GLY A 389 -9.89 34.70 27.50
N TYR A 390 -10.91 35.10 28.26
CA TYR A 390 -12.26 35.26 27.75
C TYR A 390 -12.49 36.68 27.25
N LEU A 391 -13.04 36.78 26.04
CA LEU A 391 -13.37 38.04 25.39
C LEU A 391 -14.88 38.25 25.36
N PRO A 392 -15.49 38.94 26.33
CA PRO A 392 -16.95 39.07 26.40
C PRO A 392 -17.52 39.87 25.23
N THR A 393 -16.98 41.06 24.97
CA THR A 393 -17.53 42.02 24.00
C THR A 393 -16.41 42.58 23.12
N HIS A 394 -16.49 42.30 21.82
CA HIS A 394 -15.51 42.81 20.84
C HIS A 394 -15.98 44.16 20.25
N ASN A 395 -15.07 44.93 19.64
CA ASN A 395 -15.42 46.08 18.80
C ASN A 395 -16.35 45.69 17.61
N PRO A 396 -17.02 46.68 16.96
CA PRO A 396 -18.07 46.43 15.95
C PRO A 396 -17.63 45.53 14.79
N ASN A 397 -16.37 45.66 14.38
CA ASN A 397 -15.80 44.95 13.22
C ASN A 397 -15.68 43.43 13.41
N TYR A 398 -15.69 42.94 14.66
CA TYR A 398 -15.46 41.54 14.96
C TYR A 398 -16.49 40.95 15.95
N ARG A 399 -17.65 41.60 16.13
CA ARG A 399 -18.77 41.09 16.96
C ARG A 399 -20.00 40.72 16.13
N HIS A 400 -19.81 40.30 14.89
CA HIS A 400 -20.92 39.90 14.04
C HIS A 400 -21.59 38.63 14.57
N PRO A 401 -22.89 38.42 14.30
CA PRO A 401 -23.54 37.14 14.58
C PRO A 401 -22.94 36.04 13.70
N GLN A 402 -22.79 34.83 14.25
CA GLN A 402 -22.24 33.70 13.51
C GLN A 402 -23.17 33.23 12.39
N GLY A 403 -22.56 32.95 11.23
CA GLY A 403 -23.20 32.29 10.08
C GLY A 403 -22.83 30.81 9.99
N LYS A 404 -23.03 30.21 8.81
CA LYS A 404 -22.73 28.79 8.56
C LYS A 404 -21.26 28.50 8.24
N ASP A 405 -20.46 29.52 7.91
CA ASP A 405 -19.06 29.37 7.51
C ASP A 405 -18.14 29.54 8.74
N PRO A 406 -17.51 28.45 9.23
CA PRO A 406 -16.64 28.51 10.40
C PRO A 406 -15.39 29.37 10.19
N ILE A 407 -14.89 29.48 8.95
CA ILE A 407 -13.69 30.27 8.64
C ILE A 407 -14.05 31.76 8.75
N TRP A 408 -15.15 32.18 8.13
CA TRP A 408 -15.64 33.55 8.26
C TRP A 408 -15.98 33.90 9.71
N ASN A 409 -16.61 32.97 10.45
CA ASN A 409 -16.93 33.14 11.86
C ASN A 409 -15.65 33.33 12.70
N ALA A 410 -14.60 32.54 12.44
CA ALA A 410 -13.33 32.65 13.16
C ALA A 410 -12.70 34.05 13.04
N THR A 411 -12.86 34.69 11.88
CA THR A 411 -12.37 36.05 11.60
C THR A 411 -13.28 37.14 12.19
N ASN A 412 -14.61 37.04 12.01
CA ASN A 412 -15.55 38.17 12.19
C ASN A 412 -16.47 38.06 13.41
N CYS A 413 -16.53 36.91 14.07
CA CYS A 413 -17.41 36.63 15.22
C CYS A 413 -16.56 36.26 16.44
N ARG A 414 -15.77 37.21 16.92
CA ARG A 414 -14.71 36.99 17.92
C ARG A 414 -15.14 37.25 19.36
N ASN A 415 -16.26 37.94 19.58
CA ASN A 415 -16.82 38.13 20.92
C ASN A 415 -17.29 36.79 21.52
N ARG A 416 -17.41 36.76 22.84
CA ARG A 416 -17.85 35.63 23.66
C ARG A 416 -17.01 34.37 23.48
N ARG A 417 -15.74 34.49 23.13
CA ARG A 417 -14.84 33.35 22.89
C ARG A 417 -13.74 33.27 23.95
N LEU A 418 -13.30 32.05 24.20
CA LEU A 418 -12.08 31.76 24.94
C LEU A 418 -10.91 31.66 23.95
N PHE A 419 -9.79 32.25 24.33
CA PHE A 419 -8.53 32.16 23.62
C PHE A 419 -7.43 31.78 24.61
N ASP A 420 -6.63 30.79 24.24
CA ASP A 420 -5.57 30.20 25.04
C ASP A 420 -4.18 30.47 24.46
N ASP A 421 -4.09 31.34 23.44
CA ASP A 421 -2.81 31.72 22.87
C ASP A 421 -1.97 32.53 23.87
N ARG A 422 -0.65 32.35 23.77
CA ARG A 422 0.33 32.96 24.67
C ARG A 422 0.15 34.47 24.80
N ALA A 423 -0.15 35.18 23.71
CA ALA A 423 -0.26 36.63 23.72
C ALA A 423 -1.48 37.08 24.56
N VAL A 424 -2.63 36.42 24.39
CA VAL A 424 -3.84 36.69 25.17
C VAL A 424 -3.61 36.41 26.66
N LEU A 425 -3.03 35.26 27.01
CA LEU A 425 -2.82 34.89 28.41
C LEU A 425 -1.87 35.86 29.12
N ARG A 426 -0.83 36.35 28.42
CA ARG A 426 0.08 37.39 28.97
C ARG A 426 -0.63 38.72 29.20
N VAL A 427 -1.51 39.15 28.28
CA VAL A 427 -2.33 40.36 28.48
C VAL A 427 -3.26 40.22 29.67
N GLY A 428 -3.98 39.10 29.76
CA GLY A 428 -4.93 38.84 30.85
C GLY A 428 -4.25 38.73 32.21
N ALA A 429 -3.00 38.27 32.26
CA ALA A 429 -2.23 38.14 33.49
C ALA A 429 -1.42 39.40 33.88
N ASN A 430 -1.26 40.37 32.98
CA ASN A 430 -0.45 41.56 33.22
C ASN A 430 -1.02 42.43 34.36
N THR A 431 -0.16 42.83 35.30
CA THR A 431 -0.51 43.78 36.38
C THR A 431 0.32 45.06 36.36
N LYS A 432 1.20 45.23 35.35
CA LYS A 432 1.98 46.47 35.17
C LYS A 432 1.06 47.58 34.64
N PRO A 433 1.42 48.88 34.82
CA PRO A 433 0.60 50.00 34.36
C PRO A 433 0.22 49.92 32.89
N PHE A 434 1.14 49.43 32.04
CA PHE A 434 0.86 48.99 30.69
C PHE A 434 1.79 47.83 30.33
N PHE A 435 1.47 47.11 29.27
CA PHE A 435 2.30 46.06 28.68
C PHE A 435 2.18 46.13 27.16
N LEU A 436 3.32 46.21 26.48
CA LEU A 436 3.41 46.19 25.02
C LEU A 436 4.11 44.91 24.59
N GLN A 437 3.49 44.19 23.67
CA GLN A 437 4.08 43.04 23.00
C GLN A 437 3.78 43.08 21.51
N THR A 438 4.53 42.30 20.75
CA THR A 438 4.21 42.05 19.34
C THR A 438 3.83 40.59 19.17
N TYR A 439 2.76 40.32 18.44
CA TYR A 439 2.27 38.96 18.27
C TYR A 439 1.65 38.72 16.89
N ARG A 440 1.63 37.43 16.52
CA ARG A 440 1.02 36.93 15.28
C ARG A 440 -0.45 36.59 15.57
N ARG A 441 -1.38 37.43 15.11
CA ARG A 441 -2.83 37.22 15.30
C ARG A 441 -3.36 36.23 14.26
N ASP A 442 -3.95 35.13 14.72
CA ASP A 442 -4.68 34.19 13.86
C ASP A 442 -6.02 34.80 13.38
N MET A 443 -6.17 34.87 12.06
CA MET A 443 -7.37 35.35 11.37
C MET A 443 -8.26 34.21 10.87
N GLY A 444 -7.89 32.95 11.10
CA GLY A 444 -8.56 31.76 10.59
C GLY A 444 -7.98 31.28 9.25
N GLY A 445 -8.10 29.98 8.98
CA GLY A 445 -7.66 29.39 7.71
C GLY A 445 -6.15 29.44 7.45
N GLY A 446 -5.32 29.55 8.50
CA GLY A 446 -3.87 29.67 8.40
C GLY A 446 -3.38 31.07 8.00
N VAL A 447 -4.26 32.07 7.96
CA VAL A 447 -3.89 33.46 7.70
C VAL A 447 -3.57 34.16 9.01
N PHE A 448 -2.40 34.78 9.06
CA PHE A 448 -1.93 35.50 10.24
C PHE A 448 -1.61 36.95 9.91
N VAL A 449 -1.83 37.84 10.89
CA VAL A 449 -1.49 39.25 10.79
C VAL A 449 -0.63 39.65 11.99
N LEU A 450 0.51 40.27 11.73
CA LEU A 450 1.37 40.82 12.77
C LEU A 450 0.76 42.11 13.32
N LEU A 451 0.65 42.18 14.65
CA LEU A 451 0.14 43.36 15.36
C LEU A 451 0.98 43.62 16.59
N ASN A 452 1.17 44.91 16.88
CA ASN A 452 1.54 45.33 18.22
C ASN A 452 0.30 45.35 19.10
N ASP A 453 0.51 45.04 20.36
CA ASP A 453 -0.52 44.82 21.34
C ASP A 453 -0.16 45.53 22.62
N LEU A 454 -0.92 46.56 22.92
CA LEU A 454 -0.76 47.40 24.09
C LEU A 454 -1.93 47.16 25.03
N SER A 455 -1.64 46.87 26.29
CA SER A 455 -2.66 46.56 27.28
C SER A 455 -2.42 47.24 28.62
N ALA A 456 -3.49 47.49 29.36
CA ALA A 456 -3.44 47.98 30.74
C ALA A 456 -4.49 47.24 31.59
N PRO A 457 -4.17 46.91 32.86
CA PRO A 457 -5.03 46.10 33.71
C PRO A 457 -6.27 46.87 34.17
N ILE A 458 -7.37 46.15 34.29
CA ILE A 458 -8.66 46.58 34.83
C ILE A 458 -8.79 45.97 36.22
N PHE A 459 -8.84 46.84 37.22
CA PHE A 459 -9.05 46.45 38.61
C PHE A 459 -10.42 46.94 39.08
N VAL A 460 -11.14 46.08 39.80
CA VAL A 460 -12.45 46.42 40.38
C VAL A 460 -12.43 46.01 41.84
N ARG A 461 -12.62 46.95 42.76
CA ARG A 461 -12.52 46.72 44.22
C ARG A 461 -11.21 46.04 44.63
N GLY A 462 -10.11 46.43 43.98
CA GLY A 462 -8.77 45.86 44.21
C GLY A 462 -8.55 44.45 43.68
N ARG A 463 -9.52 43.83 43.00
CA ARG A 463 -9.39 42.53 42.33
C ARG A 463 -9.09 42.72 40.85
N HIS A 464 -8.12 41.97 40.31
CA HIS A 464 -7.79 41.99 38.88
C HIS A 464 -8.87 41.26 38.08
N TRP A 465 -9.61 41.98 37.25
CA TRP A 465 -10.66 41.41 36.39
C TRP A 465 -10.07 40.90 35.07
N GLY A 466 -9.14 41.67 34.51
CA GLY A 466 -8.40 41.37 33.30
C GLY A 466 -7.81 42.66 32.74
N SER A 467 -7.73 42.83 31.42
CA SER A 467 -7.03 43.97 30.81
C SER A 467 -7.80 44.59 29.67
N PHE A 468 -7.71 45.91 29.53
CA PHE A 468 -8.04 46.59 28.28
C PHE A 468 -6.88 46.43 27.32
N ARG A 469 -7.17 46.04 26.08
CA ARG A 469 -6.21 45.63 25.06
C ARG A 469 -6.47 46.39 23.76
N MET A 470 -5.41 46.92 23.16
CA MET A 470 -5.40 47.62 21.89
C MET A 470 -4.41 46.95 20.94
N GLY A 471 -4.92 46.40 19.85
CA GLY A 471 -4.10 45.92 18.74
C GLY A 471 -3.92 47.00 17.69
N PHE A 472 -2.69 47.28 17.29
CA PHE A 472 -2.37 48.30 16.29
C PHE A 472 -1.22 47.87 15.37
N ARG A 473 -1.13 48.50 14.20
CA ARG A 473 -0.03 48.31 13.25
C ARG A 473 1.08 49.31 13.54
N GLN A 474 2.34 48.87 13.51
CA GLN A 474 3.47 49.79 13.45
C GLN A 474 3.42 50.62 12.17
N LYS A 475 3.93 51.85 12.26
CA LYS A 475 3.86 52.86 11.22
C LYS A 475 4.90 52.64 10.12
#